data_AF-A0A5E3WT60-F1
#
_entry.id   AF-A0A5E3WT60-F1
#
_cell.length_a   1.000
_cell.length_b   1.000
_cell.length_c   1.000
_cell.angle_alpha   90.00
_cell.angle_beta   90.00
_cell.angle_gamma   90.00
#
_symmetry.space_group_name_H-M   'P 1'
#
loop_
_entity.id
_entity.type
_entity.pdbx_description
1 polymer ?
#
loop_
_entity_poly.entity_id
_entity_poly.type
_entity_poly.pdbx_seq_one_letter_code
_entity_poly.pdbx_strand_id
1 'polypeptide(L)'
;MDYDHDRKSGVSSFYGDRRPSYDALHNPAAPNAPTHRARADSSSSFFNPNAGLPPGAGGGAGYNRQSYYDVGRQEPVKGMGYADDPAEPAGDEWDVYADFNNAGPRYSTAFGMGKNDASYRPINSPQPSSYSQKGPHIDEPQTPGGNVELVTVPALGPEWKASELRDMTSAGRREKNAESRKMYWKEFNRGERGLFGVRWLGKRFIVFFCFGFLVAIGIVLAFTIPREPSFLFNNNKPLQGATGWWNSSIPTQFSRSPTNFSFPAFADIQVNTNENYLPLTFSKLDATVYDLQTTKQVAFGKLNKTTVPAKEYTSLQIPLNFTYSAVNTSDQTWTQWHDGCENKGISTNGTRPAVQFRLVLEMAIQGLIGTKSVSTTVTNANCPIELPMNAS
;
A
#
# COMPACT_ATOMS: atom_id res chain seq x y z
N MET A 1 -65.09 -11.30 9.59
CA MET A 1 -65.26 -9.92 9.11
C MET A 1 -64.05 -9.15 9.57
N ASP A 2 -63.11 -8.70 8.75
CA ASP A 2 -62.91 -8.86 7.32
C ASP A 2 -61.41 -8.76 7.05
N TYR A 3 -60.99 -9.49 6.03
CA TYR A 3 -59.67 -9.41 5.42
C TYR A 3 -59.57 -8.09 4.65
N ASP A 4 -58.45 -7.38 4.77
CA ASP A 4 -57.99 -6.52 3.66
C ASP A 4 -56.50 -6.69 3.44
N HIS A 5 -56.20 -7.42 2.37
CA HIS A 5 -54.90 -7.54 1.75
C HIS A 5 -54.80 -6.49 0.66
N ASP A 6 -54.08 -5.40 0.92
CA ASP A 6 -53.78 -4.43 -0.12
C ASP A 6 -52.61 -4.92 -0.99
N ARG A 7 -52.97 -5.37 -2.20
CA ARG A 7 -52.06 -5.79 -3.27
C ARG A 7 -51.67 -4.57 -4.09
N LYS A 8 -50.35 -4.34 -4.17
CA LYS A 8 -49.58 -3.96 -5.37
C LYS A 8 -50.16 -2.86 -6.28
N SER A 9 -49.46 -1.73 -6.30
CA SER A 9 -48.96 -1.11 -7.53
C SER A 9 -47.50 -0.71 -7.24
N GLY A 10 -46.49 -0.98 -8.06
CA GLY A 10 -46.48 -1.17 -9.50
C GLY A 10 -46.08 0.14 -10.16
N VAL A 11 -44.80 0.23 -10.51
CA VAL A 11 -44.19 1.14 -11.49
C VAL A 11 -43.37 2.32 -10.95
N SER A 12 -42.20 2.38 -11.58
CA SER A 12 -41.01 3.20 -11.45
C SER A 12 -41.19 4.70 -11.67
N SER A 13 -40.50 5.50 -10.87
CA SER A 13 -40.02 6.83 -11.26
C SER A 13 -38.49 6.86 -11.19
N PHE A 14 -37.89 6.29 -12.24
CA PHE A 14 -36.58 6.68 -12.74
C PHE A 14 -36.69 8.16 -13.14
N TYR A 15 -36.22 9.08 -12.30
CA TYR A 15 -35.77 10.47 -12.54
C TYR A 15 -35.74 11.17 -11.17
N GLY A 16 -34.77 10.78 -10.34
CA GLY A 16 -34.41 11.52 -9.14
C GLY A 16 -33.50 12.68 -9.52
N ASP A 17 -34.08 13.70 -10.14
CA ASP A 17 -33.36 14.92 -10.50
C ASP A 17 -33.25 15.84 -9.28
N ARG A 18 -32.03 16.33 -9.02
CA ARG A 18 -31.67 17.09 -7.82
C ARG A 18 -32.26 18.49 -7.91
N ARG A 19 -33.22 18.81 -7.03
CA ARG A 19 -33.60 20.21 -6.75
C ARG A 19 -32.73 20.76 -5.61
N PRO A 20 -31.95 21.84 -5.82
CA PRO A 20 -31.46 22.65 -4.70
C PRO A 20 -32.56 23.64 -4.29
N SER A 21 -33.19 23.42 -3.15
CA SER A 21 -34.03 24.41 -2.48
C SER A 21 -33.14 25.35 -1.66
N TYR A 22 -32.73 26.47 -2.25
CA TYR A 22 -32.32 27.64 -1.48
C TYR A 22 -33.52 28.58 -1.40
N ASP A 23 -34.12 28.59 -0.21
CA ASP A 23 -35.17 29.51 0.21
C ASP A 23 -34.51 30.85 0.57
N ALA A 24 -34.71 31.86 -0.30
CA ALA A 24 -34.09 33.17 -0.22
C ALA A 24 -35.04 34.27 0.31
N LEU A 25 -36.02 33.90 1.14
CA LEU A 25 -36.99 34.86 1.69
C LEU A 25 -37.18 34.70 3.19
N HIS A 26 -36.11 34.94 3.97
CA HIS A 26 -36.21 35.31 5.38
C HIS A 26 -35.07 36.26 5.76
N ASN A 27 -35.28 37.56 5.57
CA ASN A 27 -34.52 38.59 6.30
C ASN A 27 -35.36 39.87 6.43
N PRO A 28 -36.00 40.13 7.58
CA PRO A 28 -36.63 41.41 7.85
C PRO A 28 -35.59 42.48 8.24
N ALA A 29 -35.90 43.69 7.81
CA ALA A 29 -35.06 44.87 7.77
C ALA A 29 -34.65 45.46 9.14
N ALA A 30 -33.50 46.14 9.15
CA ALA A 30 -33.27 47.33 9.97
C ALA A 30 -32.37 48.34 9.22
N PRO A 31 -32.54 49.67 9.41
CA PRO A 31 -32.12 50.68 8.42
C PRO A 31 -30.92 51.55 8.86
N ASN A 32 -30.40 52.28 7.86
CA ASN A 32 -29.57 53.50 7.90
C ASN A 32 -28.04 53.36 8.05
N ALA A 33 -27.31 53.48 6.93
CA ALA A 33 -26.47 54.66 6.59
C ALA A 33 -25.54 54.38 5.37
N PRO A 34 -25.20 55.39 4.55
CA PRO A 34 -24.59 55.21 3.23
C PRO A 34 -23.06 55.29 3.26
N THR A 35 -22.37 54.58 2.36
CA THR A 35 -21.43 55.14 1.34
C THR A 35 -20.52 54.07 0.72
N HIS A 36 -20.64 53.95 -0.61
CA HIS A 36 -19.65 53.57 -1.62
C HIS A 36 -18.44 52.70 -1.21
N ARG A 37 -18.53 51.39 -1.51
CA ARG A 37 -17.43 50.65 -2.15
C ARG A 37 -18.00 49.68 -3.18
N ALA A 38 -17.51 49.77 -4.41
CA ALA A 38 -17.87 48.89 -5.51
C ALA A 38 -17.47 47.46 -5.17
N ARG A 39 -18.48 46.60 -5.01
CA ARG A 39 -18.32 45.16 -4.81
C ARG A 39 -18.08 44.55 -6.19
N ALA A 40 -16.90 43.97 -6.36
CA ALA A 40 -16.53 43.19 -7.53
C ALA A 40 -17.31 41.87 -7.49
N ASP A 41 -18.51 41.88 -8.04
CA ASP A 41 -19.29 40.68 -8.24
C ASP A 41 -18.84 39.98 -9.53
N SER A 42 -18.32 38.77 -9.33
CA SER A 42 -18.60 37.56 -10.10
C SER A 42 -19.31 37.77 -11.44
N SER A 43 -18.52 37.93 -12.51
CA SER A 43 -19.00 37.73 -13.88
C SER A 43 -18.20 36.60 -14.54
N SER A 44 -18.87 35.46 -14.66
CA SER A 44 -18.47 34.30 -15.43
C SER A 44 -18.30 34.66 -16.91
N SER A 45 -17.08 34.59 -17.42
CA SER A 45 -16.67 34.96 -18.78
C SER A 45 -16.94 33.89 -19.86
N PHE A 46 -18.00 33.09 -19.71
CA PHE A 46 -18.23 31.92 -20.57
C PHE A 46 -19.09 32.15 -21.83
N PHE A 47 -19.68 33.33 -22.04
CA PHE A 47 -20.44 33.61 -23.27
C PHE A 47 -20.33 35.07 -23.69
N ASN A 48 -19.33 35.39 -24.50
CA ASN A 48 -19.34 36.62 -25.31
C ASN A 48 -18.91 36.28 -26.75
N PRO A 49 -19.83 35.99 -27.67
CA PRO A 49 -19.51 35.51 -29.01
C PRO A 49 -19.13 36.62 -30.02
N ASN A 50 -18.89 37.86 -29.58
CA ASN A 50 -18.63 39.00 -30.49
C ASN A 50 -17.38 39.85 -30.16
N ALA A 51 -16.39 39.29 -29.45
CA ALA A 51 -15.09 39.95 -29.30
C ALA A 51 -14.20 39.66 -30.52
N GLY A 52 -14.05 40.65 -31.41
CA GLY A 52 -13.19 40.58 -32.60
C GLY A 52 -11.73 40.29 -32.25
N LEU A 53 -11.16 39.31 -32.96
CA LEU A 53 -9.77 38.88 -32.83
C LEU A 53 -8.82 39.88 -33.52
N PRO A 54 -7.76 40.36 -32.84
CA PRO A 54 -6.65 41.05 -33.49
C PRO A 54 -5.75 40.06 -34.26
N PRO A 55 -5.13 40.48 -35.38
CA PRO A 55 -4.27 39.61 -36.17
C PRO A 55 -2.88 39.51 -35.53
N GLY A 56 -2.38 38.28 -35.29
CA GLY A 56 -0.95 38.06 -35.06
C GLY A 56 -0.53 37.46 -33.72
N ALA A 57 -1.22 36.45 -33.20
CA ALA A 57 -0.70 35.62 -32.11
C ALA A 57 -0.68 34.13 -32.52
N GLY A 58 0.30 33.78 -33.34
CA GLY A 58 0.71 32.39 -33.54
C GLY A 58 1.58 31.95 -32.37
N GLY A 59 1.18 30.89 -31.66
CA GLY A 59 2.01 30.32 -30.61
C GLY A 59 1.30 29.35 -29.66
N GLY A 60 1.21 28.07 -30.06
CA GLY A 60 1.48 26.96 -29.15
C GLY A 60 0.36 26.44 -28.25
N ALA A 61 -0.50 25.58 -28.79
CA ALA A 61 -1.03 24.43 -28.06
C ALA A 61 -1.10 23.25 -29.05
N GLY A 62 -0.08 22.39 -28.99
CA GLY A 62 0.21 21.34 -29.95
C GLY A 62 -0.80 20.21 -29.95
N TYR A 63 -1.80 20.31 -30.83
CA TYR A 63 -2.52 19.16 -31.36
C TYR A 63 -2.31 19.13 -32.88
N ASN A 64 -1.25 18.43 -33.29
CA ASN A 64 -0.93 18.24 -34.69
C ASN A 64 -1.93 17.24 -35.31
N ARG A 65 -2.59 17.64 -36.39
CA ARG A 65 -3.57 16.89 -37.18
C ARG A 65 -2.98 15.69 -37.96
N GLN A 66 -1.72 15.33 -37.69
CA GLN A 66 -1.02 14.22 -38.34
C GLN A 66 -1.00 12.91 -37.53
N SER A 67 -1.63 12.84 -36.36
CA SER A 67 -1.64 11.61 -35.53
C SER A 67 -2.65 10.54 -35.96
N TYR A 68 -3.14 10.56 -37.22
CA TYR A 68 -4.17 9.64 -37.72
C TYR A 68 -3.70 8.74 -38.87
N TYR A 69 -2.40 8.64 -39.10
CA TYR A 69 -1.82 7.55 -39.89
C TYR A 69 -0.95 6.69 -38.98
N ASP A 70 -1.50 5.51 -38.66
CA ASP A 70 -0.85 4.45 -37.91
C ASP A 70 0.27 3.85 -38.77
N VAL A 71 1.48 4.42 -38.65
CA VAL A 71 2.69 3.85 -39.23
C VAL A 71 3.08 2.66 -38.36
N GLY A 72 2.66 1.47 -38.80
CA GLY A 72 3.35 0.21 -38.57
C GLY A 72 3.67 -0.09 -37.12
N ARG A 73 2.69 -0.67 -36.41
CA ARG A 73 2.93 -1.45 -35.19
C ARG A 73 3.94 -2.55 -35.52
N GLN A 74 5.22 -2.34 -35.18
CA GLN A 74 6.23 -3.40 -35.21
C GLN A 74 5.91 -4.36 -34.06
N GLU A 75 5.27 -5.47 -34.41
CA GLU A 75 5.25 -6.65 -33.56
C GLU A 75 6.69 -7.16 -33.41
N PRO A 76 7.11 -7.64 -32.23
CA PRO A 76 8.39 -8.31 -32.10
C PRO A 76 8.35 -9.62 -32.92
N VAL A 77 9.10 -9.64 -34.02
CA VAL A 77 9.32 -10.82 -34.86
C VAL A 77 9.99 -11.90 -34.02
N LYS A 78 9.18 -12.89 -33.63
CA LYS A 78 9.65 -14.13 -33.03
C LYS A 78 9.97 -15.12 -34.14
N GLY A 79 11.27 -15.37 -34.35
CA GLY A 79 11.80 -16.60 -34.93
C GLY A 79 11.82 -16.69 -36.46
N MET A 80 12.94 -16.27 -37.07
CA MET A 80 13.51 -16.97 -38.22
C MET A 80 15.04 -16.93 -38.08
N GLY A 81 15.65 -18.10 -37.88
CA GLY A 81 17.09 -18.25 -37.75
C GLY A 81 17.83 -18.15 -39.08
N TYR A 82 19.14 -17.88 -39.02
CA TYR A 82 20.20 -18.70 -39.61
C TYR A 82 21.58 -18.23 -39.11
N ALA A 83 22.36 -19.23 -38.67
CA ALA A 83 23.81 -19.39 -38.75
C ALA A 83 24.77 -18.76 -37.70
N ASP A 84 25.55 -19.69 -37.12
CA ASP A 84 26.94 -19.60 -36.66
C ASP A 84 27.26 -19.19 -35.22
N ASP A 85 27.08 -20.14 -34.28
CA ASP A 85 28.12 -20.50 -33.29
C ASP A 85 27.79 -21.85 -32.61
N PRO A 86 28.79 -22.73 -32.30
CA PRO A 86 28.54 -24.07 -31.78
C PRO A 86 28.52 -24.10 -30.23
N ALA A 87 27.63 -24.96 -29.72
CA ALA A 87 27.57 -25.46 -28.34
C ALA A 87 26.70 -24.70 -27.33
N GLU A 88 25.37 -24.83 -27.44
CA GLU A 88 24.47 -25.01 -26.28
C GLU A 88 23.30 -25.96 -26.63
N PRO A 89 22.81 -26.79 -25.70
CA PRO A 89 21.73 -27.74 -25.98
C PRO A 89 20.40 -27.00 -26.21
N ALA A 90 19.80 -27.30 -27.36
CA ALA A 90 18.53 -26.75 -27.83
C ALA A 90 17.42 -26.81 -26.76
N GLY A 91 16.93 -25.63 -26.36
CA GLY A 91 15.77 -25.48 -25.50
C GLY A 91 14.47 -25.66 -26.29
N ASP A 92 13.64 -26.59 -25.80
CA ASP A 92 12.22 -26.84 -26.07
C ASP A 92 11.50 -25.86 -27.02
N GLU A 93 11.55 -26.17 -28.32
CA GLU A 93 10.69 -25.57 -29.33
C GLU A 93 9.35 -26.32 -29.35
N TRP A 94 8.24 -25.58 -29.20
CA TRP A 94 6.88 -26.13 -29.09
C TRP A 94 6.44 -26.77 -30.41
N ASP A 95 6.66 -28.07 -30.56
CA ASP A 95 6.19 -28.85 -31.71
C ASP A 95 4.73 -29.29 -31.53
N VAL A 96 3.83 -28.66 -32.27
CA VAL A 96 2.38 -28.97 -32.27
C VAL A 96 2.10 -30.37 -32.81
N TYR A 97 2.95 -30.91 -33.69
CA TYR A 97 2.77 -32.25 -34.24
C TYR A 97 3.20 -33.35 -33.26
N ALA A 98 4.04 -33.01 -32.26
CA ALA A 98 4.47 -33.93 -31.21
C ALA A 98 3.34 -34.34 -30.24
N ASP A 99 2.28 -33.52 -30.14
CA ASP A 99 1.11 -33.80 -29.28
C ASP A 99 0.14 -34.80 -29.95
N PHE A 100 0.12 -34.85 -31.29
CA PHE A 100 -0.72 -35.77 -32.06
C PHE A 100 -0.09 -37.15 -32.29
N ASN A 101 1.25 -37.24 -32.28
CA ASN A 101 1.99 -38.51 -32.42
C ASN A 101 2.56 -39.04 -31.09
N ASN A 102 2.26 -38.39 -29.96
CA ASN A 102 2.65 -38.79 -28.61
C ASN A 102 4.17 -38.80 -28.36
N ALA A 103 4.94 -38.09 -29.20
CA ALA A 103 6.40 -37.97 -29.09
C ALA A 103 6.84 -36.73 -28.28
N GLY A 104 5.90 -35.86 -27.87
CA GLY A 104 6.18 -34.63 -27.12
C GLY A 104 6.32 -34.83 -25.60
N PRO A 105 6.95 -33.87 -24.87
CA PRO A 105 7.06 -33.89 -23.42
C PRO A 105 5.69 -33.86 -22.74
N ARG A 106 5.38 -34.87 -21.90
CA ARG A 106 4.09 -34.93 -21.18
C ARG A 106 4.11 -33.99 -19.96
N TYR A 107 3.43 -32.85 -20.07
CA TYR A 107 3.40 -31.80 -19.04
C TYR A 107 2.55 -32.10 -17.78
N SER A 108 2.12 -33.33 -17.56
CA SER A 108 1.32 -33.71 -16.39
C SER A 108 2.16 -34.45 -15.33
N THR A 109 2.84 -33.70 -14.46
CA THR A 109 3.54 -34.22 -13.27
C THR A 109 2.75 -34.02 -11.96
N ALA A 110 1.46 -33.65 -12.04
CA ALA A 110 0.65 -33.32 -10.85
C ALA A 110 0.30 -34.53 -9.94
N PHE A 111 0.65 -35.76 -10.33
CA PHE A 111 0.60 -36.92 -9.44
C PHE A 111 1.90 -37.70 -9.61
N GLY A 112 2.76 -37.67 -8.58
CA GLY A 112 4.13 -38.17 -8.59
C GLY A 112 4.29 -39.68 -8.84
N MET A 113 4.06 -40.10 -10.08
CA MET A 113 4.38 -41.42 -10.61
C MET A 113 5.01 -41.24 -11.99
N GLY A 114 6.33 -41.39 -12.08
CA GLY A 114 6.97 -41.61 -13.38
C GLY A 114 8.37 -41.02 -13.56
N LYS A 115 9.37 -41.60 -12.91
CA LYS A 115 10.67 -41.84 -13.55
C LYS A 115 11.00 -43.29 -13.32
N ASN A 116 10.68 -44.13 -14.29
CA ASN A 116 11.31 -45.43 -14.57
C ASN A 116 10.80 -45.89 -15.93
N ASP A 117 11.70 -45.90 -16.89
CA ASP A 117 11.50 -46.42 -18.24
C ASP A 117 11.24 -47.93 -18.22
N ALA A 118 10.50 -48.37 -19.24
CA ALA A 118 10.26 -49.77 -19.63
C ALA A 118 9.39 -50.64 -18.69
N SER A 119 8.06 -50.58 -18.88
CA SER A 119 7.18 -51.77 -18.86
C SER A 119 5.73 -51.40 -19.19
N TYR A 120 5.21 -51.89 -20.31
CA TYR A 120 3.78 -52.04 -20.51
C TYR A 120 3.26 -53.03 -19.45
N ARG A 121 2.52 -52.56 -18.45
CA ARG A 121 1.75 -53.45 -17.56
C ARG A 121 0.35 -53.64 -18.14
N PRO A 122 -0.10 -54.89 -18.41
CA PRO A 122 -1.49 -55.15 -18.71
C PRO A 122 -2.36 -54.74 -17.50
N ILE A 123 -3.49 -54.10 -17.80
CA ILE A 123 -4.49 -53.70 -16.81
C ILE A 123 -5.10 -54.98 -16.23
N ASN A 124 -4.60 -55.40 -15.06
CA ASN A 124 -5.27 -56.42 -14.27
C ASN A 124 -6.61 -55.86 -13.77
N SER A 125 -7.67 -56.64 -13.97
CA SER A 125 -9.01 -56.40 -13.44
C SER A 125 -8.97 -56.14 -11.93
N PRO A 126 -9.84 -55.27 -11.40
CA PRO A 126 -9.74 -54.78 -10.04
C PRO A 126 -9.99 -55.92 -9.03
N GLN A 127 -8.92 -56.35 -8.37
CA GLN A 127 -9.02 -57.04 -7.09
C GLN A 127 -9.45 -56.02 -6.01
N PRO A 128 -10.50 -56.31 -5.24
CA PRO A 128 -10.90 -55.45 -4.13
C PRO A 128 -9.86 -55.54 -3.01
N SER A 129 -9.28 -54.38 -2.68
CA SER A 129 -8.38 -54.19 -1.55
C SER A 129 -9.12 -54.37 -0.24
N SER A 130 -8.67 -55.34 0.55
CA SER A 130 -9.01 -55.53 1.95
C SER A 130 -8.54 -54.33 2.78
N TYR A 131 -9.48 -53.52 3.26
CA TYR A 131 -9.22 -52.60 4.37
C TYR A 131 -9.57 -53.28 5.68
N SER A 132 -8.58 -53.28 6.56
CA SER A 132 -8.54 -53.86 7.90
C SER A 132 -9.65 -53.32 8.79
N GLN A 133 -10.42 -54.26 9.33
CA GLN A 133 -11.39 -54.07 10.40
C GLN A 133 -10.65 -53.98 11.74
N LYS A 134 -10.89 -52.92 12.51
CA LYS A 134 -10.66 -52.91 13.97
C LYS A 134 -11.97 -53.40 14.61
N GLY A 135 -11.92 -54.52 15.32
CA GLY A 135 -13.06 -55.39 15.71
C GLY A 135 -14.08 -54.85 16.74
N PRO A 136 -14.83 -55.70 17.49
CA PRO A 136 -14.41 -57.01 18.03
C PRO A 136 -15.31 -58.23 17.73
N HIS A 137 -14.61 -59.37 17.59
CA HIS A 137 -14.91 -60.77 17.95
C HIS A 137 -16.33 -61.19 18.41
N ILE A 138 -16.94 -62.11 17.64
CA ILE A 138 -17.56 -63.36 18.15
C ILE A 138 -17.22 -64.48 17.14
N ASP A 139 -16.83 -65.63 17.67
CA ASP A 139 -16.24 -66.79 16.99
C ASP A 139 -17.25 -67.62 16.18
N GLU A 140 -16.94 -67.95 14.92
CA GLU A 140 -17.55 -69.08 14.20
C GLU A 140 -16.59 -69.65 13.12
N PRO A 141 -16.52 -70.99 12.90
CA PRO A 141 -15.42 -71.63 12.18
C PRO A 141 -15.50 -71.53 10.65
N GLN A 142 -14.31 -71.45 10.08
CA GLN A 142 -13.98 -71.34 8.66
C GLN A 142 -14.60 -72.44 7.79
N THR A 143 -15.38 -72.02 6.80
CA THR A 143 -15.71 -72.78 5.60
C THR A 143 -14.83 -72.28 4.44
N PRO A 144 -14.05 -73.13 3.74
CA PRO A 144 -13.24 -72.70 2.61
C PRO A 144 -14.08 -72.75 1.32
N GLY A 145 -14.66 -71.61 0.93
CA GLY A 145 -15.43 -71.53 -0.31
C GLY A 145 -16.56 -70.52 -0.27
N GLY A 146 -16.29 -69.28 0.16
CA GLY A 146 -17.23 -68.17 0.02
C GLY A 146 -17.24 -67.69 -1.43
N ASN A 147 -17.99 -68.38 -2.30
CA ASN A 147 -18.50 -67.77 -3.52
C ASN A 147 -19.13 -66.44 -3.11
N VAL A 148 -18.60 -65.33 -3.64
CA VAL A 148 -19.32 -64.05 -3.63
C VAL A 148 -20.56 -64.35 -4.44
N GLU A 149 -21.68 -64.63 -3.76
CA GLU A 149 -22.98 -64.52 -4.36
C GLU A 149 -23.02 -63.13 -4.96
N LEU A 150 -22.95 -63.09 -6.28
CA LEU A 150 -23.42 -61.98 -7.07
C LEU A 150 -24.88 -61.83 -6.62
N VAL A 151 -25.09 -61.06 -5.56
CA VAL A 151 -26.37 -60.41 -5.26
C VAL A 151 -26.57 -59.59 -6.50
N THR A 152 -27.20 -60.25 -7.46
CA THR A 152 -27.49 -59.78 -8.79
C THR A 152 -28.39 -58.62 -8.47
N VAL A 153 -27.77 -57.43 -8.47
CA VAL A 153 -28.48 -56.18 -8.25
C VAL A 153 -29.64 -56.28 -9.21
N PRO A 154 -30.90 -56.32 -8.73
CA PRO A 154 -32.04 -56.56 -9.59
C PRO A 154 -31.86 -55.69 -10.81
N ALA A 155 -31.76 -56.30 -11.99
CA ALA A 155 -31.60 -55.57 -13.22
C ALA A 155 -32.71 -54.52 -13.19
N LEU A 156 -32.33 -53.24 -13.11
CA LEU A 156 -33.26 -52.12 -12.97
C LEU A 156 -34.37 -52.33 -13.99
N GLY A 157 -35.52 -52.81 -13.55
CA GLY A 157 -36.56 -53.19 -14.46
C GLY A 157 -37.29 -51.95 -14.99
N PRO A 158 -38.24 -52.15 -15.90
CA PRO A 158 -39.06 -51.06 -16.46
C PRO A 158 -39.89 -50.28 -15.42
N GLU A 159 -39.86 -50.66 -14.14
CA GLU A 159 -40.47 -49.93 -13.02
C GLU A 159 -39.76 -48.63 -12.63
N TRP A 160 -38.50 -48.44 -13.02
CA TRP A 160 -37.76 -47.22 -12.70
C TRP A 160 -38.20 -46.06 -13.57
N LYS A 161 -38.67 -44.99 -12.92
CA LYS A 161 -39.10 -43.80 -13.67
C LYS A 161 -37.89 -43.12 -14.29
N ALA A 162 -38.04 -42.54 -15.49
CA ALA A 162 -36.98 -41.78 -16.15
C ALA A 162 -36.39 -40.65 -15.25
N SER A 163 -37.18 -40.14 -14.31
CA SER A 163 -36.73 -39.18 -13.28
C SER A 163 -35.73 -39.80 -12.28
N GLU A 164 -35.92 -41.06 -11.87
CA GLU A 164 -35.04 -41.75 -10.92
C GLU A 164 -33.69 -42.10 -11.57
N LEU A 165 -33.70 -42.47 -12.85
CA LEU A 165 -32.48 -42.66 -13.63
C LEU A 165 -31.68 -41.35 -13.76
N ARG A 166 -32.36 -40.21 -13.96
CA ARG A 166 -31.71 -38.89 -14.01
C ARG A 166 -31.10 -38.52 -12.66
N ASP A 167 -31.78 -38.79 -11.55
CA ASP A 167 -31.28 -38.54 -10.19
C ASP A 167 -30.02 -39.34 -9.85
N MET A 168 -29.84 -40.52 -10.46
CA MET A 168 -28.62 -41.31 -10.29
C MET A 168 -27.41 -40.76 -11.08
N THR A 169 -27.64 -39.97 -12.13
CA THR A 169 -26.56 -39.34 -12.91
C THR A 169 -25.84 -38.25 -12.10
N SER A 170 -24.57 -37.99 -12.44
CA SER A 170 -23.80 -36.89 -11.85
C SER A 170 -24.46 -35.52 -12.08
N ALA A 171 -25.14 -35.34 -13.22
CA ALA A 171 -25.90 -34.14 -13.54
C ALA A 171 -27.12 -33.98 -12.62
N GLY A 172 -27.93 -35.04 -12.44
CA GLY A 172 -29.08 -35.02 -11.53
C GLY A 172 -28.67 -34.78 -10.07
N ARG A 173 -27.57 -35.40 -9.61
CA ARG A 173 -27.01 -35.12 -8.27
C ARG A 173 -26.59 -33.66 -8.10
N ARG A 174 -26.01 -33.03 -9.13
CA ARG A 174 -25.65 -31.60 -9.10
C ARG A 174 -26.87 -30.70 -9.07
N GLU A 175 -27.90 -31.01 -9.84
CA GLU A 175 -29.20 -30.30 -9.85
C GLU A 175 -29.85 -30.36 -8.47
N LYS A 176 -29.96 -31.56 -7.88
CA LYS A 176 -30.50 -31.79 -6.54
C LYS A 176 -29.73 -31.05 -5.45
N ASN A 177 -28.40 -31.03 -5.53
CA ASN A 177 -27.55 -30.26 -4.60
C ASN A 177 -27.65 -28.75 -4.79
N ALA A 178 -27.94 -28.27 -6.00
CA ALA A 178 -28.19 -26.85 -6.24
C ALA A 178 -29.57 -26.45 -5.70
N GLU A 179 -30.59 -27.29 -5.86
CA GLU A 179 -31.92 -27.08 -5.32
C GLU A 179 -31.94 -27.10 -3.79
N SER A 180 -31.26 -28.07 -3.17
CA SER A 180 -31.13 -28.13 -1.71
C SER A 180 -30.44 -26.89 -1.14
N ARG A 181 -29.39 -26.38 -1.81
CA ARG A 181 -28.74 -25.11 -1.44
C ARG A 181 -29.67 -23.91 -1.60
N LYS A 182 -30.47 -23.85 -2.67
CA LYS A 182 -31.47 -22.78 -2.88
C LYS A 182 -32.58 -22.82 -1.81
N MET A 183 -33.07 -24.00 -1.45
CA MET A 183 -34.05 -24.15 -0.36
C MET A 183 -33.44 -23.74 0.98
N TYR A 184 -32.21 -24.20 1.26
CA TYR A 184 -31.48 -23.80 2.47
C TYR A 184 -31.31 -22.28 2.57
N TRP A 185 -30.97 -21.62 1.46
CA TRP A 185 -30.85 -20.16 1.43
C TRP A 185 -32.19 -19.45 1.65
N LYS A 186 -33.28 -19.96 1.06
CA LYS A 186 -34.64 -19.41 1.29
C LYS A 186 -35.06 -19.57 2.74
N GLU A 187 -34.86 -20.75 3.34
CA GLU A 187 -35.18 -21.04 4.75
C GLU A 187 -34.33 -20.21 5.72
N PHE A 188 -33.05 -20.04 5.42
CA PHE A 188 -32.14 -19.19 6.18
C PHE A 188 -32.56 -17.71 6.12
N ASN A 189 -32.89 -17.19 4.94
CA ASN A 189 -33.29 -15.79 4.79
C ASN A 189 -34.65 -15.50 5.44
N ARG A 190 -35.54 -16.51 5.49
CA ARG A 190 -36.82 -16.49 6.20
C ARG A 190 -36.66 -16.67 7.72
N GLY A 191 -35.47 -17.08 8.20
CA GLY A 191 -35.14 -17.21 9.62
C GLY A 191 -35.63 -18.50 10.28
N GLU A 192 -36.03 -19.50 9.48
CA GLU A 192 -36.57 -20.78 9.99
C GLU A 192 -35.48 -21.76 10.39
N ARG A 193 -34.28 -21.60 9.82
CA ARG A 193 -33.07 -22.37 10.15
C ARG A 193 -31.91 -21.45 10.51
N GLY A 194 -31.17 -21.82 11.55
CA GLY A 194 -29.91 -21.18 11.90
C GLY A 194 -28.75 -21.62 11.01
N LEU A 195 -27.68 -20.83 10.98
CA LEU A 195 -26.44 -21.17 10.29
C LEU A 195 -25.88 -22.48 10.86
N PHE A 196 -25.47 -23.41 9.99
CA PHE A 196 -24.94 -24.74 10.36
C PHE A 196 -25.91 -25.63 11.18
N GLY A 197 -27.22 -25.39 11.10
CA GLY A 197 -28.22 -26.24 11.77
C GLY A 197 -28.36 -25.97 13.27
N VAL A 198 -27.60 -25.01 13.82
CA VAL A 198 -27.71 -24.66 15.24
C VAL A 198 -28.78 -23.58 15.41
N ARG A 199 -29.87 -23.92 16.11
CA ARG A 199 -31.09 -23.12 16.21
C ARG A 199 -30.90 -21.71 16.79
N TRP A 200 -29.88 -21.51 17.63
CA TRP A 200 -29.53 -20.22 18.23
C TRP A 200 -28.75 -19.26 17.30
N LEU A 201 -28.15 -19.77 16.23
CA LEU A 201 -27.29 -19.03 15.30
C LEU A 201 -28.12 -18.46 14.15
N GLY A 202 -29.18 -17.73 14.52
CA GLY A 202 -30.11 -17.12 13.59
C GLY A 202 -29.58 -15.82 12.97
N LYS A 203 -30.32 -15.30 11.98
CA LYS A 203 -30.00 -14.04 11.27
C LYS A 203 -29.74 -12.86 12.21
N ARG A 204 -30.51 -12.74 13.30
CA ARG A 204 -30.35 -11.68 14.31
C ARG A 204 -28.99 -11.78 15.02
N PHE A 205 -28.61 -12.99 15.46
CA PHE A 205 -27.32 -13.20 16.12
C PHE A 205 -26.15 -12.87 15.19
N ILE A 206 -26.22 -13.28 13.92
CA ILE A 206 -25.16 -12.98 12.94
C ILE A 206 -25.00 -11.47 12.75
N VAL A 207 -26.10 -10.70 12.69
CA VAL A 207 -26.02 -9.24 12.58
C VAL A 207 -25.34 -8.63 13.80
N PHE A 208 -25.74 -9.02 15.02
CA PHE A 208 -25.10 -8.53 16.24
C PHE A 208 -23.64 -8.98 16.36
N PHE A 209 -23.32 -10.20 15.92
CA PHE A 209 -21.97 -10.74 15.90
C PHE A 209 -21.08 -10.00 14.89
N CYS A 210 -21.54 -9.80 13.65
CA CYS A 210 -20.83 -9.03 12.64
C CYS A 210 -20.64 -7.58 13.09
N PHE A 211 -21.66 -6.97 13.71
CA PHE A 211 -21.55 -5.64 14.30
C PHE A 211 -20.50 -5.60 15.42
N GLY A 212 -20.56 -6.53 16.38
CA GLY A 212 -19.57 -6.65 17.46
C GLY A 212 -18.15 -6.91 16.94
N PHE A 213 -18.01 -7.72 15.90
CA PHE A 213 -16.73 -8.00 15.24
C PHE A 213 -16.17 -6.74 14.55
N LEU A 214 -17.00 -5.96 13.86
CA LEU A 214 -16.59 -4.67 13.27
C LEU A 214 -16.18 -3.67 14.35
N VAL A 215 -16.89 -3.61 15.48
CA VAL A 215 -16.50 -2.78 16.63
C VAL A 215 -15.17 -3.25 17.22
N ALA A 216 -14.97 -4.56 17.39
CA ALA A 216 -13.71 -5.11 17.88
C ALA A 216 -12.55 -4.79 16.93
N ILE A 217 -12.73 -4.91 15.61
CA ILE A 217 -11.75 -4.46 14.61
C ILE A 217 -11.48 -2.96 14.75
N GLY A 218 -12.52 -2.14 14.89
CA GLY A 218 -12.38 -0.69 15.08
C GLY A 218 -11.55 -0.34 16.32
N ILE A 219 -11.77 -1.04 17.43
CA ILE A 219 -10.98 -0.88 18.66
C ILE A 219 -9.52 -1.31 18.43
N VAL A 220 -9.29 -2.47 17.80
CA VAL A 220 -7.93 -2.93 17.49
C VAL A 220 -7.21 -1.92 16.61
N LEU A 221 -7.86 -1.42 15.54
CA LEU A 221 -7.29 -0.40 14.65
C LEU A 221 -6.99 0.91 15.39
N ALA A 222 -7.86 1.34 16.32
CA ALA A 222 -7.62 2.54 17.13
C ALA A 222 -6.34 2.45 17.99
N PHE A 223 -5.93 1.23 18.38
CA PHE A 223 -4.69 1.00 19.12
C PHE A 223 -3.49 0.64 18.23
N THR A 224 -3.71 -0.01 17.09
CA THR A 224 -2.61 -0.44 16.20
C THR A 224 -2.18 0.63 15.21
N ILE A 225 -3.01 1.63 14.93
CA ILE A 225 -2.60 2.79 14.12
C ILE A 225 -1.56 3.58 14.93
N PRO A 226 -0.32 3.69 14.42
CA PRO A 226 0.69 4.50 15.09
C PRO A 226 0.28 5.97 15.11
N ARG A 227 0.60 6.65 16.20
CA ARG A 227 0.40 8.08 16.37
C ARG A 227 1.67 8.83 16.04
N GLU A 228 1.51 10.08 15.63
CA GLU A 228 2.65 10.97 15.38
C GLU A 228 3.42 11.19 16.68
N PRO A 229 4.74 10.89 16.72
CA PRO A 229 5.55 11.16 17.90
C PRO A 229 5.83 12.66 18.01
N SER A 230 6.10 13.12 19.24
CA SER A 230 6.63 14.47 19.45
C SER A 230 8.16 14.44 19.47
N PHE A 231 8.79 15.50 18.96
CA PHE A 231 10.25 15.65 18.95
C PHE A 231 10.66 16.74 19.93
N LEU A 232 11.61 16.42 20.79
CA LEU A 232 12.28 17.36 21.66
C LEU A 232 13.72 17.53 21.20
N PHE A 233 14.16 18.77 21.10
CA PHE A 233 15.52 19.10 20.71
C PHE A 233 16.34 19.41 21.96
N ASN A 234 17.57 18.93 21.97
CA ASN A 234 18.49 19.23 23.07
C ASN A 234 18.88 20.71 22.99
N ASN A 235 18.29 21.54 23.84
CA ASN A 235 18.55 22.99 23.86
C ASN A 235 20.01 23.34 24.16
N ASN A 236 20.77 22.44 24.79
CA ASN A 236 22.16 22.70 25.18
C ASN A 236 23.18 22.28 24.11
N LYS A 237 22.90 21.16 23.41
CA LYS A 237 23.80 20.58 22.39
C LYS A 237 23.00 19.96 21.24
N PRO A 238 22.30 20.77 20.43
CA PRO A 238 21.45 20.25 19.35
C PRO A 238 22.27 19.70 18.18
N LEU A 239 23.52 20.17 18.03
CA LEU A 239 24.50 19.66 17.08
C LEU A 239 25.68 19.06 17.84
N GLN A 240 26.13 17.89 17.40
CA GLN A 240 27.32 17.21 17.91
C GLN A 240 28.31 17.00 16.78
N GLY A 241 29.61 17.03 17.08
CA GLY A 241 30.65 16.69 16.13
C GLY A 241 30.46 15.27 15.59
N ALA A 242 30.71 15.08 14.29
CA ALA A 242 30.66 13.76 13.71
C ALA A 242 31.74 12.85 14.33
N THR A 243 31.41 11.58 14.50
CA THR A 243 32.31 10.54 15.04
C THR A 243 32.27 9.30 14.15
N GLY A 244 33.28 8.44 14.29
CA GLY A 244 33.36 7.19 13.54
C GLY A 244 33.42 7.37 12.02
N TRP A 245 32.72 6.52 11.29
CA TRP A 245 32.72 6.48 9.83
C TRP A 245 32.13 7.73 9.17
N TRP A 246 31.18 8.41 9.83
CA TRP A 246 30.56 9.63 9.30
C TRP A 246 31.54 10.80 9.27
N ASN A 247 32.45 10.89 10.25
CA ASN A 247 33.46 11.95 10.31
C ASN A 247 34.39 11.96 9.08
N SER A 248 34.70 10.78 8.52
CA SER A 248 35.55 10.66 7.34
C SER A 248 34.80 10.78 6.01
N SER A 249 33.47 10.83 6.04
CA SER A 249 32.64 10.83 4.83
C SER A 249 32.63 12.17 4.09
N ILE A 250 32.81 13.27 4.83
CA ILE A 250 32.77 14.64 4.32
C ILE A 250 34.00 15.37 4.86
N PRO A 251 34.82 15.98 4.01
CA PRO A 251 35.96 16.75 4.48
C PRO A 251 35.49 18.04 5.16
N THR A 252 36.08 18.34 6.31
CA THR A 252 35.91 19.62 7.00
C THR A 252 36.72 20.70 6.28
N GLN A 253 36.04 21.55 5.51
CA GLN A 253 36.67 22.61 4.71
C GLN A 253 35.90 23.90 4.84
N PHE A 254 36.62 25.00 5.04
CA PHE A 254 36.09 26.36 4.94
C PHE A 254 37.04 27.11 4.01
N SER A 255 36.50 27.67 2.94
CA SER A 255 37.26 28.46 1.99
C SER A 255 36.59 29.81 1.80
N ARG A 256 37.41 30.86 1.70
CA ARG A 256 36.99 32.20 1.31
C ARG A 256 36.92 32.36 -0.21
N SER A 257 37.75 31.61 -0.95
CA SER A 257 37.87 31.72 -2.40
C SER A 257 38.16 30.34 -3.01
N PRO A 258 37.14 29.63 -3.54
CA PRO A 258 35.73 30.01 -3.59
C PRO A 258 35.08 30.04 -2.20
N THR A 259 34.09 30.91 -1.97
CA THR A 259 33.42 31.02 -0.68
C THR A 259 32.51 29.81 -0.44
N ASN A 260 32.97 28.86 0.36
CA ASN A 260 32.20 27.66 0.68
C ASN A 260 32.56 27.10 2.07
N PHE A 261 31.70 26.22 2.56
CA PHE A 261 32.04 25.33 3.66
C PHE A 261 31.44 23.94 3.47
N SER A 262 32.12 22.93 3.99
CA SER A 262 31.61 21.58 4.14
C SER A 262 32.07 20.97 5.47
N PHE A 263 31.19 20.29 6.19
CA PHE A 263 31.58 19.47 7.34
C PHE A 263 30.49 18.46 7.74
N PRO A 264 30.87 17.33 8.34
CA PRO A 264 29.93 16.38 8.91
C PRO A 264 29.56 16.74 10.36
N ALA A 265 28.31 16.54 10.73
CA ALA A 265 27.85 16.65 12.12
C ALA A 265 26.68 15.69 12.37
N PHE A 266 26.28 15.56 13.64
CA PHE A 266 25.06 14.86 14.05
C PHE A 266 24.06 15.84 14.65
N ALA A 267 22.79 15.72 14.30
CA ALA A 267 21.69 16.32 15.06
C ALA A 267 21.25 15.36 16.16
N ASP A 268 21.30 15.82 17.41
CA ASP A 268 20.81 15.07 18.57
C ASP A 268 19.35 15.45 18.85
N ILE A 269 18.47 14.47 18.64
CA ILE A 269 17.03 14.67 18.70
C ILE A 269 16.44 13.60 19.61
N GLN A 270 15.57 14.01 20.52
CA GLN A 270 14.85 13.09 21.38
C GLN A 270 13.45 12.87 20.83
N VAL A 271 13.15 11.62 20.48
CA VAL A 271 11.83 11.19 20.02
C VAL A 271 11.03 10.71 21.22
N ASN A 272 9.86 11.29 21.43
CA ASN A 272 8.92 10.91 22.47
C ASN A 272 7.80 10.05 21.86
N THR A 273 7.75 8.78 22.25
CA THR A 273 6.75 7.81 21.78
C THR A 273 5.74 7.41 22.86
N ASN A 274 5.55 8.25 23.90
CA ASN A 274 4.67 7.94 25.04
C ASN A 274 3.22 7.62 24.68
N GLU A 275 2.71 8.24 23.62
CA GLU A 275 1.34 8.01 23.16
C GLU A 275 1.18 6.77 22.26
N ASN A 276 2.30 6.14 21.89
CA ASN A 276 2.31 4.97 21.02
C ASN A 276 2.30 3.69 21.83
N TYR A 277 1.44 2.75 21.46
CA TYR A 277 1.37 1.42 22.08
C TYR A 277 2.31 0.41 21.40
N LEU A 278 2.61 0.62 20.12
CA LEU A 278 3.49 -0.22 19.32
C LEU A 278 4.79 0.53 18.97
N PRO A 279 5.91 -0.19 18.77
CA PRO A 279 7.15 0.42 18.32
C PRO A 279 6.95 1.18 17.01
N LEU A 280 7.46 2.41 16.93
CA LEU A 280 7.38 3.20 15.73
C LEU A 280 8.52 2.83 14.79
N THR A 281 8.20 2.55 13.54
CA THR A 281 9.21 2.33 12.50
C THR A 281 9.15 3.48 11.51
N PHE A 282 10.19 4.30 11.48
CA PHE A 282 10.40 5.30 10.44
C PHE A 282 10.93 4.57 9.21
N SER A 283 10.26 4.68 8.08
CA SER A 283 10.76 4.18 6.79
C SER A 283 11.75 5.15 6.17
N LYS A 284 11.53 6.45 6.38
CA LYS A 284 12.38 7.55 5.92
C LYS A 284 12.34 8.65 6.97
N LEU A 285 13.50 9.19 7.31
CA LEU A 285 13.59 10.35 8.20
C LEU A 285 14.66 11.29 7.64
N ASP A 286 14.20 12.40 7.07
CA ASP A 286 15.03 13.42 6.45
C ASP A 286 15.11 14.64 7.36
N ALA A 287 16.29 15.23 7.47
CA ALA A 287 16.53 16.44 8.22
C ALA A 287 17.10 17.51 7.28
N THR A 288 16.49 18.69 7.27
CA THR A 288 16.98 19.86 6.53
C THR A 288 17.28 20.98 7.52
N VAL A 289 18.46 21.57 7.43
CA VAL A 289 18.86 22.71 8.26
C VAL A 289 18.82 23.96 7.40
N TYR A 290 18.07 24.95 7.84
CA TYR A 290 18.04 26.27 7.26
C TYR A 290 18.68 27.25 8.23
N ASP A 291 19.48 28.16 7.72
CA ASP A 291 19.91 29.33 8.46
C ASP A 291 18.70 30.15 8.92
N LEU A 292 18.68 30.61 10.17
CA LEU A 292 17.51 31.28 10.72
C LEU A 292 17.32 32.68 10.11
N GLN A 293 18.41 33.38 9.78
CA GLN A 293 18.35 34.78 9.34
C GLN A 293 18.12 34.88 7.84
N THR A 294 18.84 34.07 7.05
CA THR A 294 18.76 34.14 5.58
C THR A 294 17.78 33.13 5.00
N THR A 295 17.30 32.16 5.80
CA THR A 295 16.45 31.03 5.39
C THR A 295 17.08 30.15 4.31
N LYS A 296 18.39 30.24 4.10
CA LYS A 296 19.13 29.41 3.15
C LYS A 296 19.36 28.03 3.74
N GLN A 297 19.24 27.00 2.92
CA GLN A 297 19.59 25.64 3.33
C GLN A 297 21.10 25.53 3.47
N VAL A 298 21.57 25.05 4.63
CA VAL A 298 22.99 24.90 4.97
C VAL A 298 23.37 23.46 5.25
N ALA A 299 22.39 22.60 5.53
CA ALA A 299 22.64 21.19 5.74
C ALA A 299 21.48 20.30 5.31
N PHE A 300 21.82 19.04 5.07
CA PHE A 300 20.87 18.00 4.77
C PHE A 300 21.33 16.67 5.37
N GLY A 301 20.41 15.90 5.89
CA GLY A 301 20.65 14.57 6.45
C GLY A 301 19.52 13.61 6.10
N LYS A 302 19.88 12.34 5.95
CA LYS A 302 18.92 11.25 5.79
C LYS A 302 19.26 10.16 6.77
N LEU A 303 18.24 9.65 7.42
CA LEU A 303 18.30 8.45 8.21
C LEU A 303 17.39 7.40 7.57
N ASN A 304 17.98 6.23 7.35
CA ASN A 304 17.29 5.08 6.79
C ASN A 304 16.30 4.48 7.80
N LYS A 305 15.70 3.35 7.42
CA LYS A 305 14.75 2.63 8.26
C LYS A 305 15.27 2.45 9.68
N THR A 306 14.58 3.06 10.64
CA THR A 306 14.95 3.04 12.05
C THR A 306 13.70 2.79 12.89
N THR A 307 13.80 1.86 13.83
CA THR A 307 12.69 1.53 14.74
C THR A 307 13.02 2.05 16.12
N VAL A 308 12.08 2.78 16.71
CA VAL A 308 12.15 3.26 18.09
C VAL A 308 11.14 2.53 18.96
N PRO A 309 11.47 2.19 20.21
CA PRO A 309 10.56 1.54 21.14
C PRO A 309 9.34 2.42 21.43
N ALA A 310 8.25 1.76 21.81
CA ALA A 310 7.02 2.43 22.24
C ALA A 310 7.14 2.88 23.70
N LYS A 311 6.42 3.94 24.07
CA LYS A 311 6.35 4.43 25.45
C LYS A 311 7.68 4.83 26.08
N GLU A 312 8.59 5.35 25.27
CA GLU A 312 9.93 5.70 25.73
C GLU A 312 10.41 7.00 25.08
N TYR A 313 11.35 7.66 25.76
CA TYR A 313 12.13 8.75 25.20
C TYR A 313 13.42 8.19 24.63
N THR A 314 13.58 8.25 23.31
CA THR A 314 14.77 7.74 22.64
C THR A 314 15.56 8.87 22.01
N SER A 315 16.86 8.95 22.31
CA SER A 315 17.77 9.87 21.61
C SER A 315 18.18 9.22 20.29
N LEU A 316 18.06 10.00 19.21
CA LEU A 316 18.37 9.63 17.86
C LEU A 316 19.37 10.63 17.30
N GLN A 317 20.46 10.11 16.75
CA GLN A 317 21.49 10.91 16.11
C GLN A 317 21.32 10.84 14.59
N ILE A 318 20.95 11.95 13.97
CA ILE A 318 20.79 12.02 12.52
C ILE A 318 22.10 12.54 11.91
N PRO A 319 22.73 11.80 10.97
CA PRO A 319 23.88 12.29 10.23
C PRO A 319 23.48 13.48 9.35
N LEU A 320 24.08 14.63 9.60
CA LEU A 320 23.92 15.85 8.83
C LEU A 320 25.18 16.13 8.01
N ASN A 321 24.96 16.46 6.74
CA ASN A 321 25.97 17.00 5.84
C ASN A 321 25.76 18.50 5.72
N PHE A 322 26.65 19.29 6.32
CA PHE A 322 26.66 20.73 6.15
C PHE A 322 27.44 21.07 4.90
N THR A 323 26.79 21.71 3.93
CA THR A 323 27.39 22.18 2.69
C THR A 323 26.73 23.48 2.29
N TYR A 324 27.54 24.50 2.00
CA TYR A 324 27.05 25.77 1.50
C TYR A 324 28.10 26.43 0.62
N SER A 325 27.66 27.11 -0.42
CA SER A 325 28.51 27.92 -1.29
C SER A 325 27.86 29.27 -1.56
N ALA A 326 28.70 30.29 -1.61
CA ALA A 326 28.33 31.67 -1.91
C ALA A 326 29.29 32.24 -2.94
N VAL A 327 28.89 33.38 -3.54
CA VAL A 327 29.73 34.08 -4.52
C VAL A 327 30.85 34.86 -3.83
N ASN A 328 30.55 35.42 -2.64
CA ASN A 328 31.45 36.30 -1.90
C ASN A 328 31.44 35.98 -0.41
N THR A 329 32.53 36.30 0.28
CA THR A 329 32.67 36.19 1.75
C THR A 329 31.77 37.14 2.53
N SER A 330 31.14 38.11 1.85
CA SER A 330 30.15 39.02 2.44
C SER A 330 28.75 38.40 2.54
N ASP A 331 28.56 37.14 2.10
CA ASP A 331 27.30 36.44 2.26
C ASP A 331 27.03 36.16 3.74
N GLN A 332 25.91 36.70 4.24
CA GLN A 332 25.53 36.63 5.65
C GLN A 332 25.47 35.19 6.18
N THR A 333 25.00 34.23 5.38
CA THR A 333 24.94 32.82 5.79
C THR A 333 26.35 32.28 5.98
N TRP A 334 27.24 32.51 5.01
CA TRP A 334 28.62 32.04 5.11
C TRP A 334 29.33 32.68 6.30
N THR A 335 29.21 33.99 6.50
CA THR A 335 29.83 34.72 7.62
C THR A 335 29.34 34.19 8.97
N GLN A 336 28.04 33.96 9.15
CA GLN A 336 27.48 33.48 10.41
C GLN A 336 27.97 32.09 10.80
N TRP A 337 28.03 31.19 9.82
CA TRP A 337 28.51 29.82 10.04
C TRP A 337 30.04 29.78 10.18
N HIS A 338 30.77 30.61 9.43
CA HIS A 338 32.21 30.77 9.59
C HIS A 338 32.56 31.26 11.00
N ASP A 339 32.01 32.39 11.43
CA ASP A 339 32.31 33.02 12.72
C ASP A 339 31.85 32.15 13.89
N GLY A 340 30.75 31.42 13.75
CA GLY A 340 30.28 30.47 14.76
C GLY A 340 31.18 29.23 14.92
N CYS A 341 31.94 28.88 13.88
CA CYS A 341 32.83 27.72 13.83
C CYS A 341 34.33 28.07 13.97
N GLU A 342 34.68 29.36 13.93
CA GLU A 342 36.05 29.86 14.07
C GLU A 342 36.71 29.40 15.38
N ASN A 343 38.04 29.35 15.41
CA ASN A 343 38.78 29.02 16.62
C ASN A 343 38.45 30.01 17.77
N LYS A 344 38.24 29.48 18.98
CA LYS A 344 37.95 30.34 20.15
C LYS A 344 39.07 31.34 20.44
N GLY A 345 40.31 31.00 20.09
CA GLY A 345 41.48 31.87 20.29
C GLY A 345 41.53 33.10 19.38
N ILE A 346 40.77 33.14 18.28
CA ILE A 346 40.72 34.30 17.38
C ILE A 346 39.54 35.22 17.74
N SER A 347 38.47 34.67 18.31
CA SER A 347 37.33 35.47 18.76
C SER A 347 37.74 36.48 19.85
N THR A 348 37.33 37.73 19.68
CA THR A 348 37.70 38.89 20.52
C THR A 348 37.42 38.71 22.01
N ASN A 349 36.50 37.82 22.39
CA ASN A 349 36.13 37.54 23.78
C ASN A 349 36.34 36.06 24.19
N GLY A 350 37.09 35.27 23.40
CA GLY A 350 37.27 33.84 23.65
C GLY A 350 35.99 33.00 23.52
N THR A 351 34.90 33.61 23.04
CA THR A 351 33.56 33.03 22.94
C THR A 351 33.08 33.14 21.50
N ARG A 352 32.56 32.04 20.94
CA ARG A 352 32.03 32.04 19.57
C ARG A 352 30.59 32.53 19.56
N PRO A 353 30.16 33.27 18.54
CA PRO A 353 28.75 33.52 18.34
C PRO A 353 28.01 32.19 18.14
N ALA A 354 26.82 32.08 18.70
CA ALA A 354 26.00 30.88 18.54
C ALA A 354 25.42 30.82 17.12
N VAL A 355 25.43 29.63 16.52
CA VAL A 355 24.77 29.40 15.23
C VAL A 355 23.25 29.30 15.44
N GLN A 356 22.51 29.99 14.57
CA GLN A 356 21.05 30.09 14.62
C GLN A 356 20.47 29.39 13.41
N PHE A 357 19.62 28.39 13.63
CA PHE A 357 19.06 27.61 12.52
C PHE A 357 17.66 27.12 12.82
N ARG A 358 16.93 26.84 11.73
CA ARG A 358 15.67 26.11 11.74
C ARG A 358 15.93 24.70 11.21
N LEU A 359 15.64 23.70 12.03
CA LEU A 359 15.67 22.31 11.60
C LEU A 359 14.26 21.88 11.21
N VAL A 360 14.11 21.33 10.01
CA VAL A 360 12.86 20.75 9.52
C VAL A 360 13.09 19.26 9.33
N LEU A 361 12.34 18.45 10.08
CA LEU A 361 12.31 17.00 9.98
C LEU A 361 11.13 16.59 9.13
N GLU A 362 11.38 15.81 8.09
CA GLU A 362 10.35 15.13 7.31
C GLU A 362 10.45 13.63 7.58
N MET A 363 9.34 13.01 7.96
CA MET A 363 9.30 11.61 8.34
C MET A 363 8.19 10.86 7.62
N ALA A 364 8.50 9.64 7.21
CA ALA A 364 7.54 8.65 6.77
C ALA A 364 7.48 7.53 7.81
N ILE A 365 6.31 7.32 8.40
CA ILE A 365 6.10 6.34 9.47
C ILE A 365 5.32 5.17 8.89
N GLN A 366 5.82 3.95 9.11
CA GLN A 366 5.15 2.75 8.66
C GLN A 366 3.78 2.62 9.35
N GLY A 367 2.71 2.52 8.55
CA GLY A 367 1.33 2.43 9.05
C GLY A 367 0.57 3.75 9.04
N LEU A 368 1.23 4.90 8.82
CA LEU A 368 0.55 6.16 8.52
C LEU A 368 0.63 6.44 7.02
N ILE A 369 -0.44 7.03 6.49
CA ILE A 369 -0.48 7.49 5.11
C ILE A 369 0.14 8.88 5.02
N GLY A 370 1.06 9.06 4.07
CA GLY A 370 1.72 10.34 3.77
C GLY A 370 3.01 10.58 4.57
N THR A 371 3.62 11.74 4.33
CA THR A 371 4.76 12.24 5.10
C THR A 371 4.28 13.23 6.15
N LYS A 372 4.95 13.25 7.31
CA LYS A 372 4.73 14.21 8.39
C LYS A 372 5.96 15.08 8.52
N SER A 373 5.76 16.34 8.92
CA SER A 373 6.86 17.29 9.04
C SER A 373 6.78 18.06 10.35
N VAL A 374 7.89 18.10 11.08
CA VAL A 374 8.02 18.88 12.31
C VAL A 374 9.19 19.84 12.14
N SER A 375 9.05 21.06 12.62
CA SER A 375 10.13 22.05 12.57
C SER A 375 10.40 22.65 13.94
N THR A 376 11.65 22.98 14.19
CA THR A 376 12.09 23.70 15.38
C THR A 376 13.05 24.81 15.00
N THR A 377 13.12 25.83 15.83
CA THR A 377 14.08 26.92 15.71
C THR A 377 15.03 26.87 16.89
N VAL A 378 16.33 26.88 16.59
CA VAL A 378 17.41 26.87 17.57
C VAL A 378 18.17 28.18 17.43
N THR A 379 18.18 28.98 18.49
CA THR A 379 18.81 30.32 18.51
C THR A 379 20.15 30.35 19.22
N ASN A 380 20.51 29.28 19.93
CA ASN A 380 21.74 29.22 20.72
C ASN A 380 22.40 27.84 20.62
N ALA A 381 22.94 27.51 19.45
CA ALA A 381 23.72 26.29 19.26
C ALA A 381 25.21 26.60 19.13
N ASN A 382 26.03 25.76 19.74
CA ASN A 382 27.46 25.76 19.48
C ASN A 382 27.74 25.08 18.14
N CYS A 383 28.70 25.60 17.37
CA CYS A 383 29.16 24.89 16.18
C CYS A 383 29.79 23.53 16.57
N PRO A 384 29.45 22.43 15.87
CA PRO A 384 29.94 21.09 16.19
C PRO A 384 31.42 20.87 15.89
N ILE A 385 32.06 21.78 15.16
CA ILE A 385 33.48 21.74 14.80
C ILE A 385 34.21 23.00 15.28
N GLU A 386 35.53 22.94 15.29
CA GLU A 386 36.40 24.09 15.52
C GLU A 386 37.40 24.18 14.38
N LEU A 387 37.48 25.36 13.76
CA LEU A 387 38.48 25.62 12.75
C LEU A 387 39.87 25.78 13.38
N PRO A 388 40.93 25.34 12.68
CA PRO A 388 42.29 25.61 13.12
C PRO A 388 42.57 27.12 13.06
N MET A 389 43.51 27.60 13.87
CA MET A 389 43.85 29.04 13.92
C MET A 389 44.31 29.62 12.57
N ASN A 390 44.75 28.77 11.65
CA ASN A 390 45.23 29.16 10.31
C ASN A 390 44.16 29.07 9.23
N ALA A 391 42.93 28.64 9.56
CA ALA A 391 41.80 28.68 8.65
C ALA A 391 41.20 30.09 8.68
N SER A 392 41.93 31.03 8.09
CA SER A 392 41.43 32.36 7.78
C SER A 392 40.70 32.32 6.45
#